data_AF-A0A316VM38-F1
#
_entry.id   AF-A0A316VM38-F1
#
_cell.length_a   1.000
_cell.length_b   1.000
_cell.length_c   1.000
_cell.angle_alpha   90.00
_cell.angle_beta   90.00
_cell.angle_gamma   90.00
#
_symmetry.space_group_name_H-M   'P 1'
#
loop_
_entity.id
_entity.type
_entity.pdbx_description
1 polymer ?
#
loop_
_entity_poly.entity_id
_entity_poly.type
_entity_poly.pdbx_seq_one_letter_code
_entity_poly.pdbx_strand_id
1 'polypeptide(L)' 'MGIQGLLTLLKDVSVNKHISAYKGQTLGVDAYVWLHRGAYGCAQKLAMGVFTQR' A
#
# COMPACT_ATOMS: atom_id res chain seq x y z
N MET A 1 5.60 -0.83 8.92
CA MET A 1 5.50 -1.56 7.64
C MET A 1 6.76 -2.37 7.46
N GLY A 2 6.66 -3.70 7.38
CA GLY A 2 7.76 -4.60 6.98
C GLY A 2 9.08 -4.50 7.74
N ILE A 3 10.14 -5.04 7.13
CA ILE A 3 11.52 -5.04 7.63
C ILE A 3 12.24 -3.79 7.09
N GLN A 4 12.80 -3.00 8.00
CA GLN A 4 13.50 -1.76 7.66
C GLN A 4 14.71 -2.03 6.74
N GLY A 5 14.82 -1.28 5.63
CA GLY A 5 15.96 -1.34 4.71
C GLY A 5 15.98 -2.52 3.73
N LEU A 6 15.06 -3.49 3.84
CA LEU A 6 15.09 -4.71 3.03
C LEU A 6 15.02 -4.44 1.51
N LEU A 7 14.15 -3.53 1.06
CA LEU A 7 14.01 -3.23 -0.37
C LEU A 7 15.26 -2.58 -0.97
N THR A 8 15.97 -1.75 -0.19
CA THR A 8 17.24 -1.16 -0.62
C THR A 8 18.31 -2.23 -0.81
N LEU A 9 18.36 -3.22 0.09
CA LEU A 9 19.27 -4.36 -0.02
C LEU A 9 18.96 -5.25 -1.24
N LEU A 10 17.67 -5.39 -1.59
CA LEU A 10 17.21 -6.23 -2.71
C LEU A 10 17.13 -5.47 -4.05
N LYS A 11 17.74 -4.28 -4.15
CA LYS A 11 17.64 -3.44 -5.35
C LYS A 11 18.12 -4.15 -6.61
N ASP A 12 19.21 -4.90 -6.53
CA ASP A 12 19.84 -5.54 -7.69
C ASP A 12 19.02 -6.72 -8.26
N VAL A 13 18.12 -7.29 -7.44
CA VAL A 13 17.21 -8.38 -7.87
C VAL A 13 15.79 -7.87 -8.17
N SER A 14 15.54 -6.58 -8.02
CA SER A 14 14.21 -5.97 -8.22
C SER A 14 14.00 -5.61 -9.69
N VAL A 15 12.85 -6.00 -10.25
CA VAL A 15 12.48 -5.69 -11.63
C VAL A 15 11.28 -4.76 -11.66
N ASN A 16 11.42 -3.60 -12.30
CA ASN A 16 10.29 -2.70 -12.53
C ASN A 16 9.35 -3.28 -13.58
N LYS A 17 8.05 -3.36 -13.29
CA LYS A 17 7.01 -3.85 -14.20
C LYS A 17 5.74 -3.04 -14.08
N HIS A 18 5.03 -2.88 -15.18
CA HIS A 18 3.67 -2.36 -15.19
C HIS A 18 2.67 -3.48 -14.86
N ILE A 19 1.57 -3.13 -14.18
CA ILE A 19 0.55 -4.10 -13.74
C ILE A 19 -0.10 -4.87 -14.90
N SER A 20 -0.14 -4.27 -16.10
CA SER A 20 -0.67 -4.91 -17.31
C SER A 20 0.08 -6.19 -17.71
N ALA A 21 1.32 -6.37 -17.24
CA ALA A 21 2.08 -7.61 -17.45
C ALA A 21 1.42 -8.84 -16.79
N TYR A 22 0.50 -8.63 -15.85
CA TYR A 22 -0.23 -9.67 -15.14
C TYR A 22 -1.70 -9.79 -15.60
N LYS A 23 -2.04 -9.26 -16.77
CA LYS A 23 -3.40 -9.33 -17.32
C LYS A 23 -3.88 -10.79 -17.42
N GLY A 24 -5.09 -11.05 -16.93
CA GLY A 24 -5.70 -12.38 -16.92
C GLY A 24 -5.27 -13.26 -15.76
N GLN A 25 -4.45 -12.76 -14.82
CA GLN A 25 -4.04 -13.48 -13.62
C GLN A 25 -4.73 -12.92 -12.37
N THR A 26 -4.83 -13.75 -11.34
CA THR A 26 -5.28 -13.34 -10.00
C THR A 26 -4.08 -12.88 -9.17
N LEU A 27 -4.17 -11.70 -8.55
CA LEU A 27 -3.13 -11.13 -7.70
C LEU A 27 -3.64 -10.93 -6.27
N GLY A 28 -2.80 -11.22 -5.29
CA GLY A 28 -3.03 -10.83 -3.90
C GLY A 28 -2.73 -9.35 -3.68
N VAL A 29 -3.60 -8.67 -2.93
CA VAL A 29 -3.42 -7.27 -2.54
C VAL A 29 -3.41 -7.19 -1.02
N ASP A 30 -2.33 -6.65 -0.45
CA ASP A 30 -2.35 -6.18 0.94
C ASP A 30 -3.14 -4.88 1.03
N ALA A 31 -4.43 -5.00 1.32
CA ALA A 31 -5.35 -3.87 1.37
C ALA A 31 -5.07 -2.91 2.54
N TYR A 32 -4.40 -3.36 3.61
CA TYR A 32 -4.10 -2.51 4.76
C TYR A 32 -3.13 -1.40 4.39
N VAL A 33 -2.19 -1.68 3.47
CA VAL A 33 -1.26 -0.66 2.95
C VAL A 33 -2.01 0.50 2.29
N TRP A 34 -3.07 0.19 1.53
CA TRP A 34 -3.91 1.21 0.90
C TRP A 34 -4.77 1.94 1.90
N LEU A 35 -5.40 1.22 2.84
CA LEU A 35 -6.23 1.82 3.88
C LEU A 35 -5.42 2.79 4.75
N HIS A 36 -4.21 2.39 5.16
CA HIS A 36 -3.30 3.23 5.92
C HIS A 36 -2.97 4.53 5.18
N ARG A 37 -2.64 4.46 3.89
CA ARG A 37 -2.44 5.66 3.06
C ARG A 37 -3.73 6.48 2.90
N GLY A 38 -4.88 5.81 2.82
CA GLY A 38 -6.17 6.48 2.69
C GLY A 38 -6.58 7.25 3.94
N ALA A 39 -6.24 6.72 5.13
CA ALA A 39 -6.49 7.35 6.41
C ALA A 39 -5.82 8.73 6.55
N TYR A 40 -4.76 9.00 5.78
CA TYR A 40 -4.11 10.31 5.81
C TYR A 40 -5.05 11.45 5.40
N GLY A 41 -5.98 11.19 4.47
CA GLY A 41 -6.95 12.19 4.01
C GLY A 41 -8.06 12.50 5.02
N CYS A 42 -8.25 11.64 6.03
CA CYS A 42 -9.27 11.80 7.06
C CYS A 42 -8.71 11.67 8.48
N ALA A 43 -7.40 11.86 8.65
CA ALA A 43 -6.69 11.58 9.90
C ALA A 43 -7.28 12.33 11.10
N GLN A 44 -7.62 13.61 10.93
CA GLN A 44 -8.24 14.41 11.99
C GLN A 44 -9.61 13.86 12.40
N LYS A 45 -10.48 13.53 11.43
CA LYS A 45 -11.82 13.00 11.72
C LYS A 45 -11.71 11.66 12.45
N LEU A 46 -10.80 10.79 11.99
CA LEU A 46 -10.50 9.51 12.65
C LEU A 46 -10.01 9.73 14.08
N ALA A 47 -9.05 10.64 14.30
CA ALA A 47 -8.50 10.92 15.63
C ALA A 47 -9.54 11.47 16.62
N MET A 48 -10.54 12.20 16.11
CA MET A 48 -11.63 12.78 16.90
C MET A 48 -12.85 11.86 17.03
N GLY A 49 -12.79 10.63 16.50
CA GLY A 49 -13.94 9.71 16.50
C GLY A 49 -15.12 10.17 15.65
N VAL A 50 -14.89 11.15 14.76
CA VAL A 50 -15.91 11.66 13.84
C VAL A 50 -16.05 10.69 12.68
N PHE A 51 -17.30 10.32 12.38
CA PHE A 51 -17.61 9.49 11.24
C PHE A 51 -17.02 10.09 9.95
N THR A 52 -16.36 9.24 9.17
CA THR A 52 -15.81 9.62 7.87
C THR A 52 -16.02 8.47 6.90
N GLN A 53 -16.65 8.77 5.78
CA GLN A 53 -16.55 7.95 4.58
C GLN A 53 -15.57 8.68 3.67
N ARG A 54 -14.82 7.93 2.87
CA ARG A 54 -14.01 8.53 1.82
C ARG A 54 -14.93 9.15 0.78
#